data_AF-A0A183HUP0-F1
#
_entry.id   AF-A0A183HUP0-F1
#
_cell.length_a   1.000
_cell.length_b   1.000
_cell.length_c   1.000
_cell.angle_alpha   90.00
_cell.angle_beta   90.00
_cell.angle_gamma   90.00
#
_symmetry.space_group_name_H-M   'P 1'
#
loop_
_entity.id
_entity.type
_entity.pdbx_description
1 polymer ?
#
loop_
_entity_poly.entity_id
_entity_poly.type
_entity_poly.pdbx_seq_one_letter_code
_entity_poly.pdbx_strand_id
1 'polypeptide(L)'
;MFIYSTPKFSPNDEVTATLLIDSREVARTDARPISQQAWDQHFSIDLDRSKELEIEIRYRDWRSLCAFTVVKLGDIVEPSERAGMVLCLEPQGDLFAEFKYLNPVVSRKPKLERQKRLFKMK
;
A
#
# COMPACT_ATOMS: atom_id res chain seq x y z
N MET A 1 7.82 -1.65 -8.26
CA MET A 1 6.80 -2.70 -8.02
C MET A 1 6.82 -3.71 -9.17
N PHE A 2 6.98 -5.00 -8.88
CA PHE A 2 7.28 -6.07 -9.85
C PHE A 2 6.38 -7.29 -9.67
N ILE A 3 5.93 -7.97 -10.74
CA ILE A 3 5.11 -9.21 -10.64
C ILE A 3 5.93 -10.43 -11.05
N TYR A 4 5.96 -11.46 -10.20
CA TYR A 4 6.45 -12.79 -10.58
C TYR A 4 5.31 -13.65 -11.14
N SER A 5 5.68 -14.36 -12.21
CA SER A 5 4.85 -15.11 -13.13
C SER A 5 3.78 -15.97 -12.46
N THR A 6 2.54 -15.81 -12.94
CA THR A 6 1.51 -16.82 -12.78
C THR A 6 1.35 -17.58 -14.11
N PRO A 7 1.00 -18.88 -14.08
CA PRO A 7 0.88 -19.69 -15.29
C PRO A 7 -0.26 -19.27 -16.26
N LYS A 8 -0.99 -18.18 -15.98
CA LYS A 8 -2.14 -17.70 -16.77
C LYS A 8 -1.92 -16.39 -17.52
N PHE A 9 -0.79 -15.72 -17.33
CA PHE A 9 -0.53 -14.43 -17.93
C PHE A 9 0.09 -14.57 -19.32
N SER A 10 -0.54 -13.98 -20.35
CA SER A 10 0.07 -13.86 -21.67
C SER A 10 1.06 -12.68 -21.68
N PRO A 11 2.21 -12.76 -22.38
CA PRO A 11 3.18 -11.66 -22.43
C PRO A 11 2.65 -10.40 -23.13
N ASN A 12 1.51 -10.48 -23.81
CA ASN A 12 0.81 -9.34 -24.41
C ASN A 12 -0.31 -8.79 -23.52
N ASP A 13 -0.63 -9.43 -22.39
CA ASP A 13 -1.65 -8.93 -21.48
C ASP A 13 -1.10 -7.70 -20.74
N GLU A 14 -1.79 -6.57 -20.91
CA GLU A 14 -1.51 -5.37 -20.13
C GLU A 14 -2.30 -5.38 -18.83
N VAL A 15 -1.62 -5.03 -17.74
CA VAL A 15 -2.19 -4.97 -16.39
C VAL A 15 -1.94 -3.63 -15.73
N THR A 16 -2.81 -3.29 -14.79
CA THR A 16 -2.68 -2.16 -13.87
C THR A 16 -2.74 -2.65 -12.44
N ALA A 17 -2.02 -1.99 -11.53
CA ALA A 17 -2.19 -2.15 -10.09
C ALA A 17 -2.99 -0.97 -9.55
N THR A 18 -4.09 -1.26 -8.85
CA THR A 18 -4.90 -0.27 -8.13
C THR A 18 -4.61 -0.39 -6.64
N LEU A 19 -4.31 0.73 -5.98
CA LEU A 19 -3.99 0.79 -4.56
C LEU A 19 -5.21 1.35 -3.83
N LEU A 20 -5.71 0.61 -2.85
CA LEU A 20 -6.87 0.99 -2.04
C LEU A 20 -6.49 1.04 -0.57
N ILE A 21 -6.89 2.11 0.12
CA ILE A 21 -6.75 2.25 1.58
C ILE A 21 -8.13 2.18 2.21
N ASP A 22 -8.36 1.23 3.11
CA ASP A 22 -9.70 0.93 3.67
C ASP A 22 -10.76 0.83 2.54
N SER A 23 -10.44 0.09 1.47
CA SER A 23 -11.28 -0.10 0.27
C SER A 23 -11.60 1.16 -0.54
N ARG A 24 -10.87 2.26 -0.34
CA ARG A 24 -10.96 3.47 -1.19
C ARG A 24 -9.75 3.56 -2.10
N GLU A 25 -9.96 3.62 -3.41
CA GLU A 25 -8.89 3.87 -4.38
C GLU A 25 -8.16 5.18 -4.06
N VAL A 26 -6.83 5.10 -3.93
CA VAL A 26 -5.95 6.24 -3.66
C VAL A 26 -4.92 6.45 -4.76
N ALA A 27 -4.57 5.41 -5.50
CA ALA A 27 -3.62 5.47 -6.60
C ALA A 27 -3.84 4.30 -7.57
N ARG A 28 -3.32 4.47 -8.78
CA ARG A 28 -3.34 3.44 -9.84
C ARG A 28 -2.11 3.59 -10.71
N THR A 29 -1.54 2.47 -11.14
CA THR A 29 -0.41 2.47 -12.07
C THR A 29 -0.82 2.59 -13.53
N ASP A 30 0.14 2.91 -14.40
CA ASP A 30 -0.04 2.80 -15.85
C ASP A 30 -0.32 1.35 -16.28
N ALA A 31 -1.03 1.17 -17.39
CA ALA A 31 -1.15 -0.15 -17.99
C ALA A 31 0.19 -0.56 -18.61
N ARG A 32 0.70 -1.73 -18.21
CA ARG A 32 1.99 -2.25 -18.67
C ARG A 32 1.90 -3.75 -18.95
N PRO A 33 2.63 -4.27 -19.95
CA PRO A 33 2.80 -5.70 -20.11
C PRO A 33 3.39 -6.33 -18.85
N ILE A 34 2.96 -7.53 -18.54
CA ILE A 34 3.41 -8.25 -17.37
C ILE A 34 4.89 -8.56 -17.51
N SER A 35 5.65 -8.07 -16.56
CA SER A 35 7.09 -8.30 -16.48
C SER A 35 7.53 -8.15 -15.04
N GLN A 36 8.73 -8.65 -14.74
CA GLN A 36 9.36 -8.36 -13.48
C GLN A 36 9.38 -6.84 -13.31
N GLN A 37 9.83 -6.03 -14.27
CA GLN A 37 9.93 -4.58 -14.10
C GLN A 37 8.74 -3.72 -14.60
N ALA A 38 7.52 -4.21 -14.43
CA ALA A 38 6.34 -3.64 -15.11
C ALA A 38 6.12 -2.13 -14.87
N TRP A 39 6.11 -1.66 -13.62
CA TRP A 39 5.66 -0.28 -13.33
C TRP A 39 6.76 0.68 -12.88
N ASP A 40 7.59 0.28 -11.91
CA ASP A 40 8.57 1.17 -11.25
C ASP A 40 8.02 2.55 -10.81
N GLN A 41 6.71 2.61 -10.53
CA GLN A 41 6.02 3.84 -10.12
C GLN A 41 6.03 3.99 -8.59
N HIS A 42 6.07 5.24 -8.16
CA HIS A 42 6.13 5.64 -6.76
C HIS A 42 4.93 6.52 -6.42
N PHE A 43 4.29 6.23 -5.28
CA PHE A 43 3.15 6.99 -4.77
C PHE A 43 3.43 7.46 -3.34
N SER A 44 2.91 8.65 -3.00
CA SER A 44 2.89 9.16 -1.64
C SER A 44 1.44 9.29 -1.21
N ILE A 45 1.08 8.63 -0.11
CA ILE A 45 -0.30 8.51 0.38
C ILE A 45 -0.30 8.96 1.84
N ASP A 46 -1.17 9.91 2.18
CA ASP A 46 -1.34 10.37 3.56
C ASP A 46 -2.13 9.35 4.38
N LEU A 47 -1.64 9.04 5.59
CA LEU A 47 -2.19 8.02 6.48
C LEU A 47 -2.52 8.62 7.86
N ASP A 48 -3.79 8.55 8.27
CA ASP A 48 -4.24 9.11 9.56
C ASP A 48 -4.10 8.14 10.75
N ARG A 49 -4.25 6.83 10.53
CA ARG A 49 -4.21 5.77 11.55
C ARG A 49 -3.65 4.47 10.94
N SER A 50 -3.61 3.37 11.69
CA SER A 50 -3.36 2.06 11.08
C SER A 50 -4.46 1.74 10.07
N LYS A 51 -4.06 1.35 8.86
CA LYS A 51 -4.91 1.15 7.68
C LYS A 51 -4.53 -0.14 6.96
N GLU A 52 -5.50 -0.73 6.28
CA GLU A 52 -5.26 -1.83 5.35
C GLU A 52 -5.03 -1.27 3.96
N LEU A 53 -3.90 -1.66 3.35
CA LEU A 53 -3.61 -1.42 1.95
C LEU A 53 -3.98 -2.67 1.17
N GLU A 54 -4.95 -2.54 0.29
CA GLU A 54 -5.28 -3.54 -0.71
C GLU A 54 -4.65 -3.13 -2.04
N ILE A 55 -3.99 -4.09 -2.70
CA ILE A 55 -3.43 -3.90 -4.03
C ILE A 55 -4.11 -4.89 -4.95
N GLU A 56 -4.84 -4.36 -5.92
CA GLU A 56 -5.55 -5.15 -6.92
C GLU A 56 -4.83 -5.09 -8.26
N ILE A 57 -4.53 -6.25 -8.83
CA ILE A 57 -3.99 -6.40 -10.18
C ILE A 57 -5.15 -6.67 -11.14
N ARG A 58 -5.39 -5.76 -12.07
CA ARG A 58 -6.49 -5.83 -13.05
C ARG A 58 -5.94 -5.90 -14.47
N TYR A 59 -6.56 -6.72 -15.31
CA TYR A 59 -6.35 -6.65 -16.76
C TYR A 59 -6.92 -5.34 -17.30
N ARG A 60 -6.30 -4.82 -18.36
CA ARG A 60 -6.84 -3.67 -19.11
C ARG A 60 -8.05 -4.04 -19.96
N ASP A 61 -8.24 -5.33 -20.25
CA ASP A 61 -9.33 -5.83 -21.06
C ASP A 61 -10.57 -6.21 -20.23
N TRP A 62 -11.48 -6.97 -20.83
CA TRP A 62 -12.75 -7.39 -20.23
C TRP A 62 -12.61 -8.38 -19.06
N ARG A 63 -11.41 -8.96 -18.85
CA ARG A 63 -11.19 -10.01 -17.83
C ARG A 63 -11.22 -9.46 -16.40
N SER A 64 -11.15 -8.14 -16.21
CA SER A 64 -11.28 -7.47 -14.90
C SER A 64 -10.16 -7.87 -13.91
N LEU A 65 -10.50 -8.03 -12.63
CA LEU A 65 -9.58 -8.38 -11.54
C LEU A 65 -8.92 -9.74 -11.80
N CYS A 66 -7.58 -9.75 -11.78
CA CYS A 66 -6.80 -10.97 -11.92
C CYS A 66 -6.38 -11.54 -10.57
N ALA A 67 -5.86 -10.68 -9.70
CA ALA A 67 -5.30 -11.07 -8.42
C ALA A 67 -5.29 -9.87 -7.47
N PHE A 68 -5.16 -10.13 -6.18
CA PHE A 68 -5.08 -9.06 -5.18
C PHE A 68 -4.27 -9.51 -3.96
N THR A 69 -3.86 -8.55 -3.14
CA THR A 69 -3.29 -8.81 -1.82
C THR A 69 -3.68 -7.70 -0.86
N VAL A 70 -3.76 -8.02 0.42
CA VAL A 70 -4.11 -7.07 1.49
C VAL A 70 -3.02 -7.10 2.54
N VAL A 71 -2.48 -5.93 2.86
CA VAL A 71 -1.43 -5.75 3.85
C VAL A 71 -1.82 -4.72 4.90
N LYS A 72 -1.58 -5.04 6.17
CA LYS A 72 -1.74 -4.09 7.27
C LYS A 72 -0.53 -3.20 7.33
N LEU A 73 -0.70 -1.91 7.02
CA LEU A 73 0.42 -0.95 7.00
C LEU A 73 1.07 -0.78 8.39
N GLY A 74 0.33 -1.04 9.46
CA GLY A 74 0.86 -1.05 10.83
C GLY A 74 1.86 -2.17 11.11
N ASP A 75 1.82 -3.27 10.36
CA ASP A 75 2.72 -4.42 10.54
C ASP A 75 4.02 -4.25 9.74
N ILE A 76 4.03 -3.33 8.76
CA ILE A 76 5.18 -3.03 7.88
C ILE A 76 6.05 -1.88 8.45
N VAL A 77 5.77 -1.42 9.68
CA VAL A 77 6.49 -0.31 10.32
C VAL A 77 7.88 -0.77 10.78
N GLU A 78 8.82 -0.90 9.86
CA GLU A 78 10.25 -0.94 10.18
C GLU A 78 10.81 0.49 10.12
N PRO A 79 11.38 1.01 11.23
CA PRO A 79 11.97 2.35 11.28
C PRO A 79 13.20 2.56 10.39
N SER A 80 13.78 1.48 9.86
CA SER A 80 15.04 1.48 9.11
C SER A 80 14.81 1.09 7.66
N GLU A 81 15.28 1.96 6.75
CA GLU A 81 15.57 1.77 5.32
C GLU A 81 14.64 0.89 4.48
N ARG A 82 13.96 1.51 3.50
CA ARG A 82 13.31 0.91 2.32
C ARG A 82 13.12 -0.61 2.42
N ALA A 83 12.12 -1.06 3.18
CA ALA A 83 11.81 -2.47 3.27
C ALA A 83 11.12 -2.89 1.96
N GLY A 84 11.91 -3.46 1.05
CA GLY A 84 11.39 -4.18 -0.11
C GLY A 84 10.75 -5.49 0.36
N MET A 85 9.48 -5.68 0.02
CA MET A 85 8.70 -6.84 0.45
C MET A 85 8.14 -7.57 -0.77
N VAL A 86 8.15 -8.90 -0.71
CA VAL A 86 7.42 -9.75 -1.64
C VAL A 86 6.06 -10.06 -1.02
N LEU A 87 4.99 -9.68 -1.71
CA LEU A 87 3.60 -9.87 -1.30
C LEU A 87 2.99 -11.00 -2.14
N CYS A 88 2.47 -12.03 -1.48
CA CYS A 88 1.73 -13.08 -2.16
C CYS A 88 0.37 -12.53 -2.63
N LEU A 89 0.09 -12.74 -3.91
CA LEU A 89 -1.20 -12.41 -4.52
C LEU A 89 -2.12 -13.63 -4.49
N GLU A 90 -3.39 -13.40 -4.19
CA GLU A 90 -4.46 -14.38 -4.31
C GLU A 90 -5.17 -14.19 -5.66
N PRO A 91 -5.43 -15.25 -6.45
CA PRO A 91 -5.21 -16.66 -6.13
C PRO A 91 -3.78 -17.18 -6.41
N GLN A 92 -2.92 -16.39 -7.06
CA GLN A 92 -1.55 -16.77 -7.40
C GLN A 92 -0.70 -15.56 -7.79
N GLY A 93 0.61 -15.67 -7.61
CA GLY A 93 1.62 -14.71 -8.07
C GLY A 93 2.28 -13.96 -6.92
N ASP A 94 3.41 -13.32 -7.20
CA ASP A 94 4.10 -12.50 -6.20
C ASP A 94 4.22 -11.07 -6.70
N LEU A 95 4.06 -10.11 -5.80
CA LEU A 95 4.20 -8.70 -6.04
C LEU A 95 5.32 -8.13 -5.16
N PHE A 96 6.42 -7.71 -5.77
CA PHE A 96 7.43 -6.94 -5.05
C PHE A 96 6.98 -5.49 -4.91
N ALA A 97 6.95 -4.98 -3.68
CA ALA A 97 6.64 -3.59 -3.37
C ALA A 97 7.61 -3.06 -2.31
N GLU A 98 8.04 -1.80 -2.46
CA GLU A 98 8.86 -1.13 -1.46
C GLU A 98 7.99 -0.15 -0.67
N PHE A 99 8.08 -0.23 0.65
CA PHE A 99 7.37 0.67 1.55
C PHE A 99 8.36 1.58 2.26
N LYS A 100 8.03 2.88 2.28
CA LYS A 100 8.78 3.87 3.03
C LYS A 100 7.83 4.72 3.84
N TYR A 101 7.95 4.66 5.16
CA TYR A 101 7.21 5.53 6.04
C TYR A 101 7.93 6.88 6.13
N LEU A 102 7.35 7.90 5.50
CA LEU A 102 7.84 9.27 5.56
C LEU A 102 7.23 9.92 6.80
N ASN A 103 7.96 10.01 7.92
CA ASN A 103 7.40 10.58 9.15
C ASN A 103 8.39 11.45 9.92
N PRO A 104 7.87 12.42 10.70
CA PRO A 104 8.47 12.65 12.00
C PRO A 104 7.48 12.63 13.19
N VAL A 105 6.16 12.62 13.03
CA VAL A 105 5.25 12.67 14.20
C VAL A 105 3.99 11.83 13.97
N VAL A 106 3.95 10.65 14.60
CA VAL A 106 2.67 9.99 14.92
C VAL A 106 1.85 11.02 15.69
N SER A 107 0.80 11.58 15.09
CA SER A 107 -0.13 12.51 15.74
C SER A 107 -0.88 11.79 16.86
N ARG A 108 -0.20 11.52 17.98
CA ARG A 108 -0.85 11.42 19.27
C ARG A 108 -1.31 12.83 19.59
N LYS A 109 -2.51 13.23 19.17
CA LYS A 109 -3.17 14.37 19.80
C LYS A 109 -3.18 14.09 21.30
N PRO A 110 -2.44 14.85 22.13
CA PRO A 110 -2.51 14.64 23.57
C PRO A 110 -3.93 14.96 24.00
N LYS A 111 -4.71 13.97 24.43
CA LYS A 111 -6.03 14.16 25.06
C LYS A 111 -5.95 14.78 26.47
N LEU A 112 -4.78 15.28 26.86
CA LEU A 112 -4.56 15.88 28.17
C LEU A 112 -4.55 17.39 28.02
N GLU A 113 -5.74 18.00 28.14
CA GLU A 113 -5.83 19.41 28.46
C GLU A 113 -5.25 19.62 29.85
N ARG A 114 -4.31 20.56 29.99
CA ARG A 114 -3.80 20.99 31.28
C ARG A 114 -4.98 21.54 32.11
N GLN A 115 -5.34 20.86 33.19
CA GLN A 115 -6.25 21.43 34.18
C GLN A 115 -5.72 22.82 34.59
N LYS A 116 -6.50 23.86 34.31
CA LYS A 116 -6.19 25.22 34.75
C LYS A 116 -6.24 25.24 36.28
N ARG A 117 -5.06 25.18 36.91
CA ARG A 117 -4.74 25.48 38.32
C ARG A 117 -5.92 25.32 39.31
N LEU A 118 -6.00 24.16 39.96
CA LEU A 118 -6.88 23.89 41.10
C LEU A 118 -6.48 24.59 42.41
N PHE A 119 -5.40 25.38 42.44
CA PHE A 119 -4.96 26.07 43.65
C PHE A 119 -5.10 27.58 43.50
N LYS A 120 -6.19 28.12 44.05
CA LYS A 120 -6.19 29.49 44.59
C LYS A 120 -5.73 29.38 46.05
N MET A 121 -4.50 29.78 46.34
CA MET A 121 -4.13 30.10 47.72
C MET A 121 -4.85 31.38 48.12
N LYS A 122 -5.54 31.33 49.26
CA LYS A 122 -5.96 32.49 50.01
C LYS A 122 -5.67 32.24 51.48
#